data_AF-A0A1F3ZZ84-F1
#
_entry.id   AF-A0A1F3ZZ84-F1
#
_cell.length_a   1.000
_cell.length_b   1.000
_cell.length_c   1.000
_cell.angle_alpha   90.00
_cell.angle_beta   90.00
_cell.angle_gamma   90.00
#
_symmetry.space_group_name_H-M   'P 1'
#
loop_
_entity.id
_entity.type
_entity.pdbx_description
1 polymer ?
#
loop_
_entity_poly.entity_id
_entity_poly.type
_entity_poly.pdbx_seq_one_letter_code
_entity_poly.pdbx_strand_id
1 'polypeptide(L)'
;MLHCPAGLRDCWPRPLAWLWHRLYPDLFDDDDLRLALNQPRYHFVEWFAAVHLFHTHGVRALVSKYGYETHPRKRRLAEKLLGQAGRAYLRRRLEGQPPDLLLFRPDLSAFWFAEVKGPRDRLRQAQLRNHRRLASRFSVRVDVITVCYVSDEVRRR
;
A
#
# COMPACT_ATOMS: atom_id res chain seq x y z
N MET A 1 -5.92 13.13 0.52
CA MET A 1 -4.51 13.57 0.62
C MET A 1 -4.02 13.28 2.04
N LEU A 2 -2.80 12.80 2.21
CA LEU A 2 -2.18 12.53 3.51
C LEU A 2 -1.00 13.49 3.72
N HIS A 3 -0.90 14.04 4.94
CA HIS A 3 0.20 14.92 5.32
C HIS A 3 1.22 14.15 6.16
N CYS A 4 2.43 14.01 5.63
CA CYS A 4 3.54 13.36 6.29
C CYS A 4 4.52 14.42 6.82
N PRO A 5 4.83 14.43 8.13
CA PRO A 5 5.94 15.23 8.64
C PRO A 5 7.22 14.95 7.87
N ALA A 6 7.92 16.00 7.41
CA ALA A 6 9.13 15.83 6.62
C ALA A 6 10.20 15.04 7.39
N GLY A 7 10.38 15.31 8.68
CA GLY A 7 11.36 14.61 9.53
C GLY A 7 11.10 13.10 9.69
N LEU A 8 9.88 12.63 9.43
CA LEU A 8 9.58 11.20 9.45
C LEU A 8 10.24 10.46 8.27
N ARG A 9 10.37 11.12 7.10
CA ARG A 9 11.03 10.53 5.92
C ARG A 9 12.52 10.32 6.16
N ASP A 10 13.14 11.18 6.96
CA ASP A 10 14.57 11.15 7.26
C ASP A 10 14.96 9.94 8.13
N CYS A 11 14.00 9.42 8.91
CA CYS A 11 14.16 8.20 9.71
C CYS A 11 14.04 6.90 8.88
N TRP A 12 13.85 6.98 7.56
CA TRP A 12 13.64 5.82 6.69
C TRP A 12 14.87 5.45 5.84
N PRO A 13 15.24 4.16 5.74
CA PRO A 13 14.49 3.01 6.24
C PRO A 13 14.83 2.66 7.69
N ARG A 14 15.97 3.11 8.23
CA ARG A 14 16.34 2.87 9.63
C ARG A 14 16.36 4.19 10.40
N PRO A 15 15.77 4.24 11.60
CA PRO A 15 15.17 3.12 12.35
C PRO A 15 13.72 2.80 11.98
N LEU A 16 13.07 3.59 11.11
CA LEU A 16 11.61 3.60 11.01
C LEU A 16 10.97 2.31 10.48
N ALA A 17 11.50 1.70 9.42
CA ALA A 17 10.95 0.47 8.85
C ALA A 17 11.00 -0.69 9.87
N TRP A 18 12.06 -0.76 10.69
CA TRP A 18 12.16 -1.74 11.77
C TRP A 18 11.10 -1.52 12.83
N LEU A 19 10.93 -0.27 13.24
CA LEU A 19 9.92 0.10 14.22
C LEU A 19 8.52 -0.24 13.70
N TRP A 20 8.20 0.14 12.46
CA TRP A 20 6.90 -0.14 11.86
C TRP A 20 6.65 -1.63 11.63
N HIS A 21 7.66 -2.40 11.22
CA HIS A 21 7.53 -3.85 11.12
C HIS A 21 7.16 -4.47 12.48
N ARG A 22 7.84 -4.05 13.56
CA ARG A 22 7.58 -4.56 14.92
C ARG A 22 6.23 -4.12 15.47
N LEU A 23 5.82 -2.87 15.23
CA LEU A 23 4.58 -2.31 15.76
C LEU A 23 3.34 -2.73 14.96
N TYR A 24 3.49 -3.02 13.67
CA TYR A 24 2.38 -3.32 12.76
C TYR A 24 2.58 -4.66 12.04
N PRO A 25 2.70 -5.79 12.77
CA PRO A 25 2.91 -7.11 12.17
C PRO A 25 1.70 -7.58 11.34
N ASP A 26 0.55 -6.91 11.46
CA ASP A 26 -0.63 -7.12 10.61
C ASP A 26 -0.49 -6.49 9.22
N LEU A 27 0.31 -5.43 9.09
CA LEU A 27 0.49 -4.65 7.87
C LEU A 27 1.74 -5.06 7.10
N PHE A 28 2.83 -5.37 7.82
CA PHE A 28 4.14 -5.65 7.23
C PHE A 28 4.64 -7.01 7.68
N ASP A 29 5.23 -7.76 6.76
CA ASP A 29 5.95 -9.01 7.05
C ASP A 29 7.48 -8.83 6.89
N ASP A 30 8.23 -9.89 7.24
CA ASP A 30 9.70 -9.87 7.15
C ASP A 30 10.20 -9.55 5.73
N ASP A 31 9.41 -9.94 4.73
CA ASP A 31 9.71 -9.76 3.33
C ASP A 31 9.51 -8.30 2.90
N ASP A 32 8.47 -7.65 3.45
CA ASP A 32 8.32 -6.20 3.36
C ASP A 32 9.50 -5.48 3.97
N LEU A 33 9.89 -5.83 5.20
CA LEU A 33 11.05 -5.21 5.86
C LEU A 33 12.31 -5.38 5.01
N ARG A 34 12.55 -6.58 4.49
CA ARG A 34 13.68 -6.87 3.60
C ARG A 34 13.65 -5.98 2.35
N LEU A 35 12.48 -5.80 1.72
CA LEU A 35 12.34 -4.92 0.55
C LEU A 35 12.53 -3.45 0.89
N ALA A 36 11.97 -2.98 2.00
CA ALA A 36 12.15 -1.62 2.49
C ALA A 36 13.64 -1.29 2.75
N LEU A 37 14.40 -2.25 3.28
CA LEU A 37 15.84 -2.10 3.53
C LEU A 37 16.67 -2.14 2.24
N ASN A 38 16.32 -3.02 1.29
CA ASN A 38 17.07 -3.18 0.04
C ASN A 38 16.71 -2.11 -1.00
N GLN A 39 15.51 -1.55 -0.93
CA GLN A 39 14.95 -0.63 -1.92
C GLN A 39 14.31 0.61 -1.23
N PRO A 40 15.07 1.34 -0.38
CA PRO A 40 14.52 2.36 0.52
C PRO A 40 13.95 3.58 -0.18
N ARG A 41 14.22 3.75 -1.48
CA ARG A 41 13.69 4.84 -2.29
C ARG A 41 12.19 4.70 -2.57
N TYR A 42 11.66 3.48 -2.64
CA TYR A 42 10.33 3.24 -3.23
C TYR A 42 9.22 3.04 -2.20
N HIS A 43 9.51 2.42 -1.05
CA HIS A 43 8.44 1.89 -0.19
C HIS A 43 7.95 2.83 0.92
N PHE A 44 8.63 3.95 1.17
CA PHE A 44 8.30 4.81 2.31
C PHE A 44 6.85 5.31 2.27
N VAL A 45 6.40 5.88 1.14
CA VAL A 45 5.06 6.49 1.05
C VAL A 45 3.96 5.44 1.11
N GLU A 46 4.21 4.24 0.57
CA GLU A 46 3.30 3.10 0.63
C GLU A 46 3.10 2.64 2.09
N TRP A 47 4.20 2.48 2.84
CA TRP A 47 4.16 2.10 4.26
C TRP A 47 3.53 3.19 5.11
N PHE A 48 3.88 4.45 4.88
CA PHE A 48 3.28 5.58 5.57
C PHE A 48 1.77 5.61 5.36
N ALA A 49 1.30 5.46 4.11
CA ALA A 49 -0.12 5.42 3.81
C ALA A 49 -0.82 4.24 4.51
N ALA A 50 -0.22 3.05 4.49
CA ALA A 50 -0.78 1.88 5.18
C ALA A 50 -0.92 2.10 6.70
N VAL A 51 0.13 2.61 7.36
CA VAL A 51 0.10 2.92 8.80
C VAL A 51 -0.92 4.02 9.10
N HIS A 52 -0.97 5.07 8.28
CA HIS A 52 -1.90 6.17 8.47
C HIS A 52 -3.36 5.69 8.36
N LEU A 53 -3.69 4.91 7.34
CA LEU A 53 -5.03 4.35 7.14
C LEU A 53 -5.43 3.38 8.24
N PHE A 54 -4.48 2.59 8.75
CA PHE A 54 -4.71 1.74 9.91
C PHE A 54 -5.17 2.54 11.13
N HIS A 55 -4.45 3.61 11.48
CA HIS A 55 -4.79 4.42 12.66
C HIS A 55 -6.07 5.24 12.49
N THR A 56 -6.35 5.71 11.28
CA THR A 56 -7.48 6.62 11.02
C THR A 56 -8.78 5.92 10.65
N HIS A 57 -8.70 4.74 10.04
CA HIS A 57 -9.87 4.01 9.52
C HIS A 57 -9.97 2.58 10.05
N GLY A 58 -8.98 2.09 10.81
CA GLY A 58 -8.96 0.71 11.34
C GLY A 58 -8.74 -0.37 10.27
N VAL A 59 -8.41 0.01 9.04
CA VAL A 59 -8.26 -0.91 7.91
C VAL A 59 -6.88 -1.56 7.90
N ARG A 60 -6.77 -2.73 7.28
CA ARG A 60 -5.49 -3.39 7.01
C ARG A 60 -5.10 -3.21 5.55
N ALA A 61 -3.82 -3.37 5.26
CA ALA A 61 -3.28 -3.24 3.91
C ALA A 61 -2.33 -4.39 3.60
N LEU A 62 -2.40 -4.94 2.39
CA LEU A 62 -1.28 -5.67 1.80
C LEU A 62 -0.49 -4.68 0.96
N VAL A 63 0.75 -4.36 1.38
CA VAL A 63 1.58 -3.35 0.73
C VAL A 63 2.42 -3.96 -0.39
N SER A 64 2.12 -3.60 -1.63
CA SER A 64 2.78 -4.09 -2.84
C SER A 64 2.79 -5.63 -2.95
N LYS A 65 3.18 -6.12 -4.12
CA LYS A 65 3.47 -7.54 -4.42
C LYS A 65 2.44 -8.59 -4.00
N TYR A 66 1.22 -8.23 -3.61
CA TYR A 66 0.16 -9.17 -3.21
C TYR A 66 -0.40 -10.00 -4.38
N GLY A 67 -0.01 -9.67 -5.62
CA GLY A 67 -0.23 -10.53 -6.78
C GLY A 67 0.84 -11.61 -6.98
N TYR A 68 2.06 -11.44 -6.43
CA TYR A 68 3.23 -12.28 -6.74
C TYR A 68 3.27 -13.58 -5.91
N GLU A 69 3.88 -14.63 -6.47
CA GLU A 69 3.98 -15.94 -5.81
C GLU A 69 4.99 -15.98 -4.65
N THR A 70 5.95 -15.05 -4.61
CA THR A 70 7.04 -15.07 -3.63
C THR A 70 6.64 -14.62 -2.23
N HIS A 71 5.38 -14.22 -1.99
CA HIS A 71 4.88 -13.75 -0.69
C HIS A 71 3.72 -14.62 -0.19
N PRO A 72 4.01 -15.77 0.48
CA PRO A 72 2.98 -16.75 0.85
C PRO A 72 1.85 -16.18 1.73
N ARG A 73 2.19 -15.28 2.68
CA ARG A 73 1.19 -14.64 3.55
C ARG A 73 0.25 -13.75 2.74
N LYS A 74 0.80 -12.85 1.93
CA LYS A 74 0.02 -11.93 1.10
C LYS A 74 -0.81 -12.66 0.07
N ARG A 75 -0.25 -13.70 -0.55
CA ARG A 75 -0.97 -14.57 -1.47
C ARG A 75 -2.21 -15.18 -0.81
N ARG A 76 -2.07 -15.75 0.40
CA ARG A 76 -3.20 -16.34 1.12
C ARG A 76 -4.28 -15.31 1.43
N LEU A 77 -3.91 -14.12 1.90
CA LEU A 77 -4.88 -13.06 2.18
C LEU A 77 -5.53 -12.51 0.90
N ALA A 78 -4.76 -12.30 -0.17
CA ALA A 78 -5.30 -11.90 -1.46
C ALA A 78 -6.25 -12.95 -2.06
N GLU A 79 -5.96 -14.25 -1.90
CA GLU A 79 -6.87 -15.33 -2.31
C GLU A 79 -8.16 -15.33 -1.49
N LYS A 80 -8.10 -15.05 -0.19
CA LYS A 80 -9.30 -14.92 0.65
C LYS A 80 -10.18 -13.74 0.21
N LEU A 81 -9.58 -12.61 -0.14
CA LEU A 81 -10.31 -11.39 -0.52
C LEU A 81 -10.84 -11.44 -1.96
N LEU A 82 -10.03 -11.94 -2.90
CA LEU A 82 -10.31 -11.84 -4.34
C LEU A 82 -10.77 -13.16 -4.96
N GLY A 83 -10.64 -14.27 -4.24
CA GLY A 83 -10.68 -15.61 -4.80
C GLY A 83 -9.45 -15.94 -5.66
N GLN A 84 -9.26 -17.22 -5.97
CA GLN A 84 -8.15 -17.70 -6.79
C GLN A 84 -8.15 -17.07 -8.20
N ALA A 85 -9.34 -16.99 -8.82
CA ALA A 85 -9.50 -16.36 -10.13
C ALA A 85 -9.21 -14.86 -10.10
N GLY A 86 -9.58 -14.16 -9.02
CA GLY A 86 -9.28 -12.75 -8.82
C GLY A 86 -7.79 -12.49 -8.64
N ARG A 87 -7.09 -13.30 -7.84
CA ARG A 87 -5.63 -13.20 -7.73
C ARG A 87 -4.93 -13.45 -9.07
N ALA A 88 -5.34 -14.49 -9.81
CA ALA A 88 -4.77 -14.78 -11.12
C ALA A 88 -4.98 -13.63 -12.12
N TYR A 89 -6.11 -12.90 -12.02
CA TYR A 89 -6.37 -11.71 -12.81
C TYR A 89 -5.32 -10.61 -12.58
N LEU A 90 -4.95 -10.35 -11.32
CA LEU A 90 -3.92 -9.34 -10.98
C LEU A 90 -2.59 -9.57 -11.71
N ARG A 91 -2.25 -10.83 -12.00
CA ARG A 91 -0.98 -11.21 -12.64
C ARG A 91 -1.02 -11.22 -14.16
N ARG A 92 -2.15 -11.60 -14.73
CA ARG A 92 -2.24 -11.92 -16.17
C ARG A 92 -2.89 -10.81 -17.00
N ARG A 93 -3.65 -9.91 -16.38
CA ARG A 93 -4.54 -8.97 -17.09
C ARG A 93 -4.23 -7.50 -16.84
N LEU A 94 -3.32 -7.20 -15.93
CA LEU A 94 -2.88 -5.84 -15.65
C LEU A 94 -1.61 -5.51 -16.44
N GLU A 95 -1.50 -4.25 -16.88
CA GLU A 95 -0.28 -3.71 -17.43
C GLU A 95 0.68 -3.38 -16.27
N GLY A 96 1.63 -4.26 -15.98
CA GLY A 96 2.56 -4.09 -14.86
C GLY A 96 2.02 -4.59 -13.53
N GLN A 97 2.28 -3.86 -12.44
CA GLN A 97 1.88 -4.25 -11.09
C GLN A 97 0.45 -3.80 -10.76
N PRO A 98 -0.25 -4.52 -9.86
CA PRO A 98 -1.48 -4.01 -9.26
C PRO A 98 -1.18 -2.77 -8.38
N PRO A 99 -2.21 -1.99 -7.97
CA PRO A 99 -2.03 -0.81 -7.14
C PRO A 99 -1.22 -1.06 -5.87
N ASP A 100 -0.61 -0.02 -5.32
CA ASP A 100 0.34 -0.19 -4.21
C ASP A 100 -0.26 -0.84 -2.96
N LEU A 101 -1.56 -0.65 -2.70
CA LEU A 101 -2.25 -1.22 -1.55
C LEU A 101 -3.49 -2.03 -1.97
N LEU A 102 -3.65 -3.22 -1.39
CA LEU A 102 -4.94 -3.88 -1.27
C LEU A 102 -5.44 -3.68 0.18
N LEU A 103 -6.44 -2.82 0.33
CA LEU A 103 -7.03 -2.43 1.61
C LEU A 103 -8.22 -3.32 1.94
N PHE A 104 -8.40 -3.64 3.21
CA PHE A 104 -9.51 -4.49 3.66
C PHE A 104 -9.91 -4.23 5.11
N ARG A 105 -11.17 -4.52 5.44
CA ARG A 105 -11.67 -4.53 6.82
C ARG A 105 -11.10 -5.73 7.57
N PRO A 106 -10.82 -5.64 8.89
CA PRO A 106 -10.25 -6.75 9.65
C PRO A 106 -11.04 -8.06 9.60
N ASP A 107 -12.37 -7.97 9.45
CA ASP A 107 -13.30 -9.10 9.31
C ASP A 107 -13.39 -9.67 7.88
N LEU A 108 -12.61 -9.13 6.94
CA LEU A 108 -12.58 -9.48 5.52
C LEU A 108 -13.89 -9.22 4.76
N SER A 109 -14.85 -8.51 5.36
CA SER A 109 -16.17 -8.25 4.75
C SER A 109 -16.14 -7.30 3.56
N ALA A 110 -15.09 -6.47 3.46
CA ALA A 110 -14.91 -5.54 2.36
C ALA A 110 -13.42 -5.32 2.05
N PHE A 111 -13.14 -5.09 0.77
CA PHE A 111 -11.82 -4.70 0.27
C PHE A 111 -11.93 -3.69 -0.87
N TRP A 112 -10.83 -2.99 -1.12
CA TRP A 112 -10.65 -2.10 -2.26
C TRP A 112 -9.16 -1.88 -2.52
N PHE A 113 -8.83 -1.22 -3.63
CA PHE A 113 -7.44 -0.94 -3.97
C PHE A 113 -7.10 0.52 -3.72
N ALA A 114 -5.83 0.81 -3.46
CA ALA A 114 -5.32 2.18 -3.48
C ALA A 114 -3.94 2.25 -4.15
N GLU A 115 -3.77 3.26 -4.99
CA GLU A 115 -2.48 3.65 -5.56
C GLU A 115 -1.95 4.85 -4.78
N VAL A 116 -0.72 4.76 -4.29
CA VAL A 116 -0.09 5.78 -3.47
C VAL A 116 0.89 6.58 -4.30
N LYS A 117 0.83 7.90 -4.20
CA LYS A 117 1.71 8.84 -4.90
C LYS A 117 2.48 9.68 -3.91
N GLY A 118 3.80 9.66 -4.01
CA GLY A 118 4.65 10.62 -3.34
C GLY A 118 4.59 12.01 -4.02
N PRO A 119 5.24 13.03 -3.44
CA PRO A 119 5.11 14.41 -3.88
C PRO A 119 5.51 14.69 -5.34
N ARG A 120 6.36 13.85 -5.92
CA ARG A 120 6.86 13.99 -7.30
C ARG A 120 6.29 12.94 -8.26
N ASP A 121 5.48 12.02 -7.74
CA ASP A 121 4.94 10.95 -8.56
C ASP A 121 3.73 11.42 -9.36
N ARG A 122 3.59 10.87 -10.56
CA ARG A 122 2.44 11.10 -11.42
C ARG A 122 1.71 9.79 -11.66
N LEU A 123 0.39 9.86 -11.70
CA LEU A 123 -0.44 8.72 -12.08
C LEU A 123 -0.29 8.46 -13.58
N ARG A 124 0.19 7.25 -13.93
CA ARG A 124 0.44 6.88 -15.32
C ARG A 124 -0.85 6.42 -16.01
N GLN A 125 -0.95 6.60 -17.32
CA GLN A 125 -2.12 6.16 -18.09
C GLN A 125 -2.38 4.65 -17.99
N ALA A 126 -1.31 3.83 -17.94
CA ALA A 126 -1.44 2.39 -17.71
C ALA A 126 -2.07 2.07 -16.33
N GLN A 127 -1.72 2.84 -15.30
CA GLN A 127 -2.31 2.70 -13.97
C GLN A 127 -3.80 3.05 -13.98
N LEU A 128 -4.18 4.16 -14.63
CA LEU A 128 -5.59 4.52 -14.82
C LEU A 128 -6.39 3.43 -15.55
N ARG A 129 -5.82 2.80 -16.58
CA ARG A 129 -6.45 1.65 -17.26
C ARG A 129 -6.62 0.46 -16.33
N ASN A 130 -5.58 0.11 -15.56
CA ASN A 130 -5.65 -0.95 -14.56
C ASN A 130 -6.70 -0.65 -13.49
N HIS A 131 -6.81 0.59 -13.00
CA HIS A 131 -7.79 0.98 -11.99
C HIS A 131 -9.23 0.76 -12.50
N ARG A 132 -9.53 1.19 -13.73
CA ARG A 132 -10.86 0.97 -14.35
C ARG A 132 -11.17 -0.53 -14.49
N ARG A 133 -10.17 -1.32 -14.92
CA ARG A 133 -10.29 -2.78 -15.03
C ARG A 133 -10.57 -3.44 -13.68
N LEU A 134 -9.86 -3.03 -12.62
CA LEU A 134 -10.05 -3.56 -11.27
C LEU A 134 -11.41 -3.17 -10.69
N ALA A 135 -11.80 -1.89 -10.83
CA ALA A 135 -13.08 -1.40 -10.34
C ALA A 135 -14.25 -2.15 -10.98
N SER A 136 -14.19 -2.35 -12.31
CA SER A 136 -15.20 -3.12 -13.03
C SER A 136 -15.17 -4.62 -12.68
N ARG A 137 -13.98 -5.23 -12.56
CA ARG A 137 -13.85 -6.68 -12.33
C ARG A 137 -14.32 -7.11 -10.94
N PHE A 138 -14.07 -6.28 -9.93
CA PHE A 138 -14.32 -6.60 -8.52
C PHE A 138 -15.50 -5.84 -7.93
N SER A 139 -16.11 -4.92 -8.68
CA SER A 139 -17.19 -4.04 -8.18
C SER A 139 -16.78 -3.27 -6.92
N VAL A 140 -15.53 -2.80 -6.88
CA VAL A 140 -14.94 -2.04 -5.78
C VAL A 140 -14.38 -0.70 -6.26
N ARG A 141 -14.10 0.20 -5.34
CA ARG A 141 -13.36 1.43 -5.66
C ARG A 141 -11.86 1.19 -5.83
N VAL A 142 -11.20 2.12 -6.50
CA VAL A 142 -9.73 2.23 -6.53
C VAL A 142 -9.35 3.65 -6.18
N ASP A 143 -8.78 3.84 -5.00
CA ASP A 143 -8.43 5.17 -4.48
C ASP A 143 -7.06 5.62 -5.01
N VAL A 144 -6.87 6.94 -5.15
CA VAL A 144 -5.55 7.54 -5.40
C VAL A 144 -5.19 8.38 -4.19
N ILE A 145 -4.13 7.98 -3.49
CA ILE A 145 -3.71 8.60 -2.24
C ILE A 145 -2.41 9.36 -2.47
N THR A 146 -2.49 10.69 -2.44
CA THR A 146 -1.30 11.54 -2.49
C THR A 146 -0.76 11.79 -1.09
N VAL A 147 0.54 11.51 -0.89
CA VAL A 147 1.31 11.85 0.31
C VAL A 147 2.09 13.14 0.04
N CYS A 148 1.86 14.15 0.88
CA CYS A 148 2.54 15.43 0.83
C CYS A 148 3.41 15.60 2.07
N TYR A 149 4.65 16.09 1.89
CA TYR A 149 5.50 16.44 3.02
C TYR A 149 5.13 17.82 3.54
N VAL A 150 4.99 17.92 4.86
CA VAL A 150 4.75 19.18 5.56
C VAL A 150 5.92 19.47 6.50
N SER A 151 6.37 20.72 6.56
CA SER A 151 7.36 21.15 7.54
C SER A 151 6.72 21.12 8.94
N ASP A 152 7.51 20.78 9.95
CA ASP A 152 7.04 20.70 11.34
C ASP A 152 6.72 22.08 11.97
N GLU A 153 6.85 23.17 11.20
CA GLU A 153 6.69 24.55 11.66
C GLU A 153 5.22 24.99 11.89
N VAL A 154 4.23 24.16 11.54
CA VAL A 154 2.80 24.60 11.56
C VAL A 154 2.08 24.29 12.88
N ARG A 155 2.71 23.63 13.87
CA ARG A 155 2.07 23.34 15.18
C ARG A 155 2.53 24.22 16.34
N ARG A 156 2.77 25.50 16.09
CA ARG A 156 2.92 26.52 17.15
C ARG A 156 2.17 27.80 16.80
N ARG A 157 0.84 27.75 16.74
CA ARG A 157 -0.06 28.89 16.98
C ARG A 157 -1.34 28.39 17.61
#